data_AF-A0A1A8NCV1-F1
#
_entry.id   AF-A0A1A8NCV1-F1
#
_cell.length_a   1.000
_cell.length_b   1.000
_cell.length_c   1.000
_cell.angle_alpha   90.00
_cell.angle_beta   90.00
_cell.angle_gamma   90.00
#
_symmetry.space_group_name_H-M   'P 1'
#
loop_
_entity.id
_entity.type
_entity.pdbx_description
1 polymer ?
#
loop_
_entity_poly.entity_id
_entity_poly.type
_entity_poly.pdbx_seq_one_letter_code
_entity_poly.pdbx_strand_id
1 'polypeptide(L)'
;VGLAGVEGGQAVQNADFALSQFRFLQRLLLVHGRWSYHRISLFLCYFLFKTCGFALVHVWFGLFNGFSAQSLYETWFIALYTVFYTASPVMCQAIFEQDVSAENSLKSPELYRCAQNQ
;
A
#
# COMPACT_ATOMS: atom_id res chain seq x y z
N VAL A 1 -19.55 -4.05 0.65
CA VAL A 1 -19.95 -3.14 1.77
C VAL A 1 -21.38 -3.46 2.16
N GLY A 2 -21.61 -3.94 3.37
CA GLY A 2 -22.93 -4.29 3.90
C GLY A 2 -23.48 -3.16 4.78
N LEU A 3 -24.78 -2.90 4.67
CA LEU A 3 -25.46 -1.91 5.49
C LEU A 3 -26.16 -2.62 6.66
N ALA A 4 -25.84 -2.23 7.90
CA ALA A 4 -26.43 -2.81 9.09
C ALA A 4 -27.88 -2.34 9.22
N GLY A 5 -28.81 -3.23 8.89
CA GLY A 5 -30.24 -3.07 9.11
C GLY A 5 -30.69 -3.65 10.45
N VAL A 6 -31.91 -3.30 10.86
CA VAL A 6 -32.51 -3.77 12.12
C VAL A 6 -33.02 -5.22 12.00
N GLU A 7 -33.27 -5.69 10.78
CA GLU A 7 -34.02 -6.95 10.54
C GLU A 7 -33.20 -8.04 9.82
N GLY A 8 -31.96 -7.77 9.39
CA GLY A 8 -31.14 -8.75 8.68
C GLY A 8 -29.65 -8.40 8.64
N GLY A 9 -28.81 -9.31 9.15
CA GLY A 9 -27.35 -9.16 9.24
C GLY A 9 -26.55 -9.90 8.18
N GLN A 10 -27.19 -10.72 7.33
CA GLN A 10 -26.47 -11.57 6.37
C GLN A 10 -25.64 -10.77 5.36
N ALA A 11 -26.12 -9.61 4.90
CA ALA A 11 -25.37 -8.74 4.00
C ALA A 11 -24.15 -8.09 4.66
N VAL A 12 -24.19 -7.88 5.99
CA VAL A 12 -23.06 -7.34 6.76
C VAL A 12 -22.03 -8.42 7.05
N GLN A 13 -22.47 -9.62 7.43
CA GLN A 13 -21.58 -10.73 7.75
C GLN A 13 -20.78 -11.23 6.55
N ASN A 14 -21.31 -11.08 5.33
CA ASN A 14 -20.63 -11.46 4.10
C ASN A 14 -19.91 -10.28 3.41
N ALA A 15 -19.80 -9.11 4.04
CA ALA A 15 -19.18 -7.93 3.44
C ALA A 15 -17.85 -7.55 4.13
N ASP A 16 -16.88 -7.08 3.34
CA ASP A 16 -15.58 -6.61 3.85
C ASP A 16 -15.67 -5.36 4.74
N PHE A 17 -16.73 -4.57 4.55
CA PHE A 17 -17.00 -3.36 5.33
C PHE A 17 -18.46 -3.34 5.76
N ALA A 18 -18.68 -3.13 7.06
CA ALA A 18 -19.99 -2.95 7.67
C ALA A 18 -20.26 -1.45 7.91
N LEU A 19 -21.32 -0.90 7.34
CA LEU A 19 -21.74 0.49 7.55
C LEU A 19 -23.07 0.54 8.28
N SER A 20 -23.21 1.42 9.26
CA SER A 20 -24.51 1.64 9.95
C SER A 20 -25.49 2.47 9.12
N GLN A 21 -25.00 3.37 8.27
CA GLN A 21 -25.80 4.24 7.41
C GLN A 21 -25.10 4.51 6.09
N PHE A 22 -25.88 4.74 5.02
CA PHE A 22 -25.34 4.96 3.68
C PHE A 22 -24.46 6.22 3.58
N ARG A 23 -24.73 7.25 4.39
CA ARG A 23 -23.93 8.49 4.45
C ARG A 23 -22.45 8.25 4.77
N PHE A 24 -22.12 7.16 5.46
CA PHE A 24 -20.72 6.83 5.78
C PHE A 24 -19.95 6.29 4.57
N LEU A 25 -20.65 5.80 3.55
CA LEU A 25 -20.03 5.32 2.32
C LEU A 25 -19.26 6.43 1.59
N GLN A 26 -19.79 7.66 1.58
CA GLN A 26 -19.14 8.81 0.97
C GLN A 26 -17.75 9.07 1.58
N ARG A 27 -17.66 9.09 2.92
CA ARG A 27 -16.39 9.30 3.64
C ARG A 27 -15.47 8.09 3.54
N LEU A 28 -16.02 6.88 3.50
CA LEU A 28 -15.24 5.67 3.29
C LEU A 28 -14.53 5.70 1.94
N LEU A 29 -15.25 6.01 0.85
CA LEU A 29 -14.69 6.01 -0.50
C LEU A 29 -13.76 7.23 -0.74
N LEU A 30 -14.25 8.45 -0.50
CA LEU A 30 -13.52 9.67 -0.89
C LEU A 30 -12.27 9.93 -0.05
N VAL A 31 -12.31 9.58 1.24
CA VAL A 31 -11.18 9.82 2.15
C VAL A 31 -10.33 8.55 2.27
N HIS A 32 -10.91 7.47 2.81
CA HIS A 32 -10.13 6.26 3.12
C HIS A 32 -9.75 5.48 1.86
N GLY A 33 -10.64 5.42 0.86
CA GLY A 33 -10.36 4.78 -0.42
C GLY A 33 -9.21 5.47 -1.17
N ARG A 34 -9.25 6.81 -1.27
CA ARG A 34 -8.18 7.58 -1.90
C ARG A 34 -6.83 7.43 -1.18
N TRP A 35 -6.81 7.59 0.14
CA TRP A 35 -5.58 7.43 0.94
C TRP A 35 -5.01 6.02 0.81
N SER A 36 -5.87 4.99 0.86
CA SER A 36 -5.45 3.60 0.69
C SER A 36 -4.83 3.37 -0.68
N TYR A 37 -5.49 3.84 -1.76
CA TYR A 37 -4.97 3.71 -3.11
C TYR A 37 -3.60 4.39 -3.27
N HIS A 38 -3.45 5.63 -2.79
CA HIS A 38 -2.18 6.36 -2.91
C HIS A 38 -1.03 5.69 -2.13
N ARG A 39 -1.30 5.25 -0.89
CA ARG A 39 -0.33 4.52 -0.06
C ARG A 39 0.09 3.20 -0.71
N ILE A 40 -0.84 2.43 -1.26
CA ILE A 40 -0.54 1.16 -1.94
C ILE A 40 0.25 1.39 -3.23
N SER A 41 -0.10 2.41 -4.01
CA SER A 41 0.61 2.75 -5.26
C SER A 41 2.07 3.11 -4.98
N LEU A 42 2.32 4.02 -4.02
CA LEU A 42 3.68 4.38 -3.61
C LEU A 42 4.43 3.18 -3.04
N PHE A 43 3.79 2.39 -2.18
CA PHE A 43 4.37 1.15 -1.66
C PHE A 43 4.83 0.21 -2.80
N LEU A 44 3.98 -0.01 -3.81
CA LEU A 44 4.29 -0.88 -4.93
C LEU A 44 5.48 -0.36 -5.74
N CYS A 45 5.50 0.95 -6.06
CA CYS A 45 6.61 1.57 -6.76
C CYS A 45 7.93 1.42 -5.99
N TYR A 46 7.93 1.69 -4.68
CA TYR A 46 9.10 1.50 -3.82
C TYR A 46 9.53 0.04 -3.73
N PHE A 47 8.57 -0.88 -3.59
CA PHE A 47 8.84 -2.32 -3.52
C PHE A 47 9.51 -2.84 -4.79
N LEU A 48 9.00 -2.44 -5.97
CA LEU A 48 9.59 -2.81 -7.26
C LEU A 48 10.99 -2.21 -7.42
N PHE A 49 11.15 -0.90 -7.14
CA PHE A 49 12.44 -0.23 -7.23
C PHE A 49 13.51 -0.93 -6.36
N LYS A 50 13.19 -1.22 -5.09
CA LYS A 50 14.08 -1.98 -4.21
C LYS A 50 14.40 -3.35 -4.78
N THR A 51 13.37 -4.12 -5.16
CA THR A 51 13.53 -5.54 -5.46
C THR A 51 14.34 -5.71 -6.73
N CYS A 52 14.08 -4.88 -7.74
CA CYS A 52 14.88 -4.80 -8.95
C CYS A 52 16.30 -4.33 -8.65
N GLY A 53 16.50 -3.28 -7.83
CA GLY A 53 17.84 -2.82 -7.45
C GLY A 53 18.66 -3.90 -6.75
N PHE A 54 18.06 -4.60 -5.79
CA PHE A 54 18.71 -5.70 -5.07
C PHE A 54 19.06 -6.87 -6.01
N ALA A 55 18.16 -7.23 -6.92
CA ALA A 55 18.40 -8.26 -7.93
C ALA A 55 19.53 -7.86 -8.90
N LEU A 56 19.55 -6.61 -9.36
CA LEU A 56 20.57 -6.10 -10.29
C LEU A 56 21.98 -6.17 -9.69
N VAL A 57 22.14 -5.88 -8.39
CA VAL A 57 23.45 -6.04 -7.71
C VAL A 57 23.92 -7.48 -7.72
N HIS A 58 23.02 -8.45 -7.50
CA HIS A 58 23.36 -9.87 -7.55
C HIS A 58 23.69 -10.33 -8.96
N VAL A 59 22.95 -9.86 -9.96
CA VAL A 59 23.25 -10.13 -11.38
C VAL A 59 24.61 -9.57 -11.75
N TRP A 60 24.90 -8.32 -11.37
CA TRP A 60 26.19 -7.68 -11.60
C TRP A 60 27.33 -8.50 -10.97
N PHE A 61 27.20 -8.87 -9.70
CA PHE A 61 28.19 -9.71 -9.03
C PHE A 61 28.36 -11.09 -9.68
N GLY A 62 27.26 -11.69 -10.15
CA GLY A 62 27.26 -12.93 -10.92
C GLY A 62 28.16 -12.85 -12.15
N LEU A 63 28.20 -11.69 -12.82
CA LEU A 63 29.10 -11.48 -13.97
C LEU A 63 30.59 -11.48 -13.56
N PHE A 64 30.94 -10.99 -12.36
CA PHE A 64 32.33 -10.98 -11.89
C PHE A 64 32.79 -12.34 -11.35
N ASN A 65 31.89 -13.11 -10.74
CA ASN A 65 32.22 -14.40 -10.14
C ASN A 65 31.99 -15.60 -11.07
N GLY A 66 31.62 -15.38 -12.33
CA GLY A 66 31.34 -16.43 -13.31
C GLY A 66 30.07 -17.23 -13.01
N PHE A 67 29.07 -16.60 -12.37
CA PHE A 67 27.83 -17.23 -11.91
C PHE A 67 28.03 -18.41 -10.95
N SER A 68 29.07 -18.37 -10.11
CA SER A 68 29.38 -19.44 -9.14
C SER A 68 28.36 -19.59 -7.99
N ALA A 69 27.27 -18.81 -8.01
CA ALA A 69 26.22 -18.75 -6.98
C ALA A 69 26.72 -18.38 -5.57
N GLN A 70 27.89 -17.75 -5.47
CA GLN A 70 28.40 -17.25 -4.21
C GLN A 70 27.54 -16.09 -3.70
N SER A 71 27.20 -16.10 -2.41
CA SER A 71 26.49 -14.99 -1.77
C SER A 71 27.41 -13.78 -1.64
N LEU A 72 26.94 -12.62 -2.12
CA LEU A 72 27.63 -11.34 -1.89
C LEU A 72 27.34 -10.79 -0.49
N TYR A 73 26.16 -11.09 0.06
CA TYR A 73 25.73 -10.66 1.38
C TYR A 73 25.44 -11.87 2.27
N GLU A 74 25.73 -11.74 3.55
CA GLU A 74 25.30 -12.70 4.57
C GLU A 74 23.78 -12.67 4.77
N THR A 75 23.18 -13.83 5.04
CA THR A 75 21.70 -13.97 5.18
C THR A 75 21.12 -13.04 6.26
N TRP A 76 21.82 -12.88 7.39
CA TRP A 76 21.38 -12.00 8.47
C TRP A 76 21.40 -10.52 8.04
N PHE A 77 22.34 -10.12 7.19
CA PHE A 77 22.43 -8.77 6.65
C PHE A 77 21.28 -8.49 5.68
N ILE A 78 20.91 -9.47 4.84
CA ILE A 78 19.75 -9.40 3.96
C ILE A 78 18.44 -9.24 4.77
N ALA A 79 18.32 -9.97 5.88
CA ALA A 79 17.18 -9.87 6.78
C ALA A 79 17.09 -8.46 7.41
N LEU A 80 18.21 -7.95 7.95
CA LEU A 80 18.28 -6.58 8.48
C LEU A 80 17.95 -5.53 7.42
N TYR A 81 18.49 -5.69 6.20
CA TYR A 81 18.19 -4.80 5.07
C TYR A 81 16.69 -4.75 4.77
N THR A 82 16.03 -5.90 4.82
CA THR A 82 14.61 -5.99 4.50
C THR A 82 13.73 -5.37 5.60
N VAL A 83 14.07 -5.59 6.86
CA VAL A 83 13.30 -5.07 8.01
C VAL A 83 13.55 -3.57 8.19
N PHE A 84 14.80 -3.16 8.37
CA PHE A 84 15.11 -1.77 8.73
C PHE A 84 15.01 -0.82 7.56
N TYR A 85 15.60 -1.16 6.42
CA TYR A 85 15.70 -0.21 5.34
C TYR A 85 14.45 -0.17 4.48
N THR A 86 13.59 -1.20 4.53
CA THR A 86 12.44 -1.27 3.61
C THR A 86 11.09 -1.54 4.24
N ALA A 87 10.98 -2.31 5.32
CA ALA A 87 9.70 -2.41 6.02
C ALA A 87 9.42 -1.13 6.84
N SER A 88 10.44 -0.58 7.50
CA SER A 88 10.28 0.62 8.34
C SER A 88 9.82 1.87 7.57
N PRO A 89 10.46 2.30 6.46
CA PRO A 89 10.01 3.49 5.73
C PRO A 89 8.64 3.31 5.11
N VAL A 90 8.32 2.11 4.62
CA VAL A 90 6.99 1.76 4.12
C VAL A 90 5.96 1.90 5.22
N MET A 91 6.25 1.42 6.43
CA MET A 91 5.33 1.51 7.55
C MET A 91 5.15 2.96 8.02
N CYS A 92 6.22 3.74 8.06
CA CYS A 92 6.14 5.17 8.32
C CYS A 92 5.27 5.88 7.27
N GLN A 93 5.50 5.62 5.98
CA GLN A 93 4.71 6.20 4.90
C GLN A 93 3.24 5.75 4.97
N ALA A 94 2.97 4.48 5.27
CA ALA A 94 1.61 3.95 5.41
C ALA A 94 0.83 4.60 6.56
N ILE A 95 1.50 5.04 7.62
CA ILE A 95 0.87 5.66 8.79
C ILE A 95 0.75 7.18 8.61
N PHE A 96 1.80 7.84 8.13
CA PHE A 96 1.90 9.30 8.16
C PHE A 96 1.51 9.99 6.86
N GLU A 97 1.52 9.29 5.72
CA GLU A 97 1.20 9.93 4.43
C GLU A 97 -0.29 10.29 4.37
N GLN A 98 -0.56 11.57 4.15
CA GLN A 98 -1.86 12.14 3.83
C GLN A 98 -1.68 13.16 2.71
N ASP A 99 -1.90 12.73 1.47
CA ASP A 99 -1.82 13.57 0.27
C ASP A 99 -2.71 14.82 0.37
N VAL A 100 -3.94 14.65 0.88
CA VAL A 100 -4.95 15.70 1.05
C VAL A 100 -5.69 15.49 2.36
N SER A 101 -5.99 16.58 3.07
CA SER A 101 -6.75 16.53 4.32
C SER A 101 -8.16 15.95 4.08
N ALA A 102 -8.70 15.26 5.09
CA ALA A 102 -10.02 14.63 4.98
C ALA A 102 -11.14 15.62 4.60
N GLU A 103 -11.02 16.88 5.03
CA GLU A 103 -11.98 17.94 4.73
C GLU A 103 -11.92 18.36 3.25
N ASN A 104 -10.71 18.51 2.70
CA ASN A 104 -10.52 18.85 1.30
C ASN A 104 -10.94 17.70 0.36
N SER A 105 -10.68 16.45 0.75
CA SER A 105 -11.13 15.27 0.00
C SER A 105 -12.67 15.16 -0.06
N LEU A 106 -13.38 15.66 0.96
CA LEU A 106 -14.84 15.70 0.96
C LEU A 106 -15.41 16.91 0.19
N LYS A 107 -14.72 18.06 0.23
CA LYS A 107 -15.11 19.28 -0.49
C LYS A 107 -14.93 19.16 -2.01
N SER A 108 -13.92 18.41 -2.46
CA SER A 108 -13.58 18.29 -3.88
C SER A 108 -13.61 16.83 -4.34
N PRO A 109 -14.81 16.24 -4.57
CA PRO A 109 -14.96 14.85 -5.00
C PRO A 109 -14.33 14.57 -6.38
N GLU A 110 -14.06 15.60 -7.18
CA GLU A 110 -13.35 15.48 -8.46
C GLU A 110 -11.93 14.89 -8.31
N LEU A 111 -11.28 15.11 -7.16
CA LEU A 111 -9.97 14.52 -6.86
C LEU A 111 -9.99 12.99 -6.89
N TYR A 112 -11.13 12.38 -6.56
CA TYR A 112 -11.28 10.92 -6.63
C TYR A 112 -11.23 10.43 -8.08
N ARG A 113 -11.74 11.22 -9.03
CA ARG A 113 -11.79 10.87 -10.46
C ARG A 113 -10.40 10.82 -11.08
N CYS A 114 -9.47 11.66 -10.62
CA CYS A 114 -8.06 11.58 -11.02
C CYS A 114 -7.43 10.23 -10.63
N ALA A 115 -7.75 9.70 -9.44
CA ALA A 115 -7.21 8.41 -8.99
C ALA A 115 -7.82 7.20 -9.74
N GLN A 116 -9.02 7.33 -10.32
CA GLN A 116 -9.65 6.26 -11.10
C GLN A 116 -9.07 6.12 -12.53
N ASN A 117 -8.49 7.19 -13.06
CA ASN A 117 -7.98 7.25 -14.43
C ASN A 117 -6.46 7.02 -14.52
N GLN A 118 -5.82 6.64 -13.40
CA GLN A 118 -4.38 6.46 -13.23
C GLN A 118 -4.03 4.98 -13.12
#